data_AF-A0A968P7D5-F1
#
_entry.id   AF-A0A968P7D5-F1
#
_cell.length_a   1.000
_cell.length_b   1.000
_cell.length_c   1.000
_cell.angle_alpha   90.00
_cell.angle_beta   90.00
_cell.angle_gamma   90.00
#
_symmetry.space_group_name_H-M   'P 1'
#
loop_
_entity.id
_entity.type
_entity.pdbx_description
1 polymer ?
#
loop_
_entity_poly.entity_id
_entity_poly.type
_entity_poly.pdbx_seq_one_letter_code
_entity_poly.pdbx_strand_id
1 'polypeptide(L)'
;DRLLQAAREASGANQHLRARRYLTMARKLIPLEPTDAELLAAAERKLEPIRAEIELYEQGEYAQVIPQLWRKRDEDPANGDVRMLLVDAYYNLAVADLQRGQAGEAAKKLRDALEVDPKGRDLERLLLFAQSYENRTEDMLYRIFVKYLPERKL
;
A
#
# COMPACT_ATOMS: atom_id res chain seq x y z
N ASP A 1 -14.27 15.41 11.74
CA ASP A 1 -13.12 16.20 11.24
C ASP A 1 -11.77 15.49 11.15
N ARG A 2 -11.49 14.42 11.90
CA ARG A 2 -10.16 13.74 11.85
C ARG A 2 -9.71 13.28 10.44
N LEU A 3 -10.65 12.81 9.60
CA LEU A 3 -10.34 12.41 8.22
C LEU A 3 -9.95 13.61 7.33
N LEU A 4 -10.66 14.72 7.44
CA LEU A 4 -10.36 15.94 6.68
C LEU A 4 -9.04 16.56 7.12
N GLN A 5 -8.74 16.56 8.42
CA GLN A 5 -7.44 16.99 8.92
C GLN A 5 -6.31 16.13 8.35
N ALA A 6 -6.44 14.80 8.42
CA ALA A 6 -5.45 13.88 7.87
C ALA A 6 -5.26 14.04 6.34
N ALA A 7 -6.34 14.33 5.61
CA ALA A 7 -6.28 14.65 4.20
C ALA A 7 -5.44 15.90 3.90
N ARG A 8 -5.68 16.99 4.65
CA ARG A 8 -4.97 18.26 4.49
C ARG A 8 -3.49 18.12 4.82
N GLU A 9 -3.15 17.40 5.89
CA GLU A 9 -1.77 17.07 6.25
C GLU A 9 -1.09 16.23 5.17
N ALA A 10 -1.76 15.18 4.67
CA ALA A 10 -1.24 14.35 3.58
C ALA A 10 -1.01 15.16 2.29
N SER A 11 -1.92 16.08 1.96
CA SER A 11 -1.77 16.96 0.81
C SER A 11 -0.58 17.91 0.98
N GLY A 12 -0.38 18.49 2.17
CA GLY A 12 0.79 19.32 2.47
C GLY A 12 2.11 18.57 2.42
N ALA A 13 2.09 17.27 2.70
CA ALA A 13 3.25 16.37 2.63
C ALA A 13 3.50 15.76 1.23
N ASN A 14 2.78 16.19 0.19
CA ASN A 14 2.82 15.61 -1.16
C ASN A 14 2.51 14.10 -1.19
N GLN A 15 1.61 13.64 -0.32
CA GLN A 15 1.13 12.24 -0.27
C GLN A 15 -0.26 12.17 -0.92
N HIS A 16 -0.31 12.24 -2.24
CA HIS A 16 -1.56 12.46 -2.96
C HIS A 16 -2.49 11.24 -2.89
N LEU A 17 -1.97 10.02 -2.84
CA LEU A 17 -2.79 8.81 -2.66
C LEU A 17 -3.50 8.79 -1.30
N ARG A 18 -2.77 9.17 -0.23
CA ARG A 18 -3.35 9.24 1.12
C ARG A 18 -4.38 10.35 1.22
N ALA A 19 -4.10 11.51 0.64
CA ALA A 19 -5.06 12.61 0.56
C ALA A 19 -6.34 12.19 -0.19
N ARG A 20 -6.20 11.58 -1.38
CA ARG A 20 -7.32 11.03 -2.16
C ARG A 20 -8.14 10.05 -1.33
N ARG A 21 -7.49 9.11 -0.64
CA ARG A 21 -8.16 8.12 0.21
C ARG A 21 -8.98 8.78 1.32
N TYR A 22 -8.36 9.64 2.12
CA TYR A 22 -9.03 10.29 3.26
C TYR A 22 -10.21 11.17 2.81
N LEU A 23 -10.06 11.91 1.71
CA LEU A 23 -11.13 12.75 1.15
C LEU A 23 -12.27 11.90 0.57
N THR A 24 -11.94 10.79 -0.10
CA THR A 24 -12.93 9.86 -0.64
C THR A 24 -13.73 9.19 0.49
N MET A 25 -13.07 8.81 1.58
CA MET A 25 -13.73 8.30 2.78
C MET A 25 -14.59 9.36 3.45
N ALA A 26 -14.09 10.59 3.62
CA ALA A 26 -14.83 11.68 4.23
C ALA A 26 -16.10 12.01 3.42
N ARG A 27 -16.00 12.09 2.09
CA ARG A 27 -17.12 12.36 1.18
C ARG A 27 -18.27 11.36 1.28
N LYS A 28 -17.97 10.10 1.64
CA LYS A 28 -19.00 9.06 1.87
C LYS A 28 -19.79 9.28 3.16
N LEU A 29 -19.23 10.02 4.12
CA LEU A 29 -19.84 10.25 5.44
C LEU A 29 -20.51 11.62 5.51
N ILE A 30 -19.87 12.65 4.95
CA ILE A 30 -20.32 14.04 4.96
C ILE A 30 -20.06 14.70 3.60
N PRO A 31 -20.90 15.64 3.15
CA PRO A 31 -20.59 16.49 2.01
C PRO A 31 -19.25 17.21 2.22
N LEU A 32 -18.45 17.31 1.16
CA LEU A 32 -17.19 18.04 1.22
C LEU A 32 -17.43 19.54 1.01
N GLU A 33 -16.75 20.36 1.81
CA GLU A 33 -16.65 21.79 1.57
C GLU A 33 -15.91 22.06 0.24
N PRO A 34 -16.16 23.20 -0.43
CA PRO A 34 -15.52 23.53 -1.71
C PRO A 34 -13.98 23.41 -1.67
N THR A 35 -13.35 23.86 -0.59
CA THR A 35 -11.90 23.77 -0.41
C THR A 35 -11.40 22.33 -0.34
N ASP A 36 -12.11 21.43 0.34
CA ASP A 36 -11.72 20.02 0.43
C ASP A 36 -12.01 19.26 -0.88
N ALA A 37 -13.04 19.67 -1.61
CA ALA A 37 -13.32 19.16 -2.96
C ALA A 37 -12.22 19.59 -3.96
N GLU A 38 -11.73 20.82 -3.88
CA GLU A 38 -10.59 21.29 -4.68
C GLU A 38 -9.31 20.52 -4.35
N LEU A 39 -9.04 20.24 -3.07
CA LEU A 39 -7.91 19.40 -2.66
C LEU A 39 -7.99 17.99 -3.25
N LEU A 40 -9.19 17.39 -3.29
CA LEU A 40 -9.38 16.08 -3.92
C LEU A 40 -9.07 16.14 -5.41
N ALA A 41 -9.62 17.13 -6.12
CA ALA A 41 -9.37 17.32 -7.55
C ALA A 41 -7.88 17.58 -7.85
N ALA A 42 -7.19 18.35 -6.99
CA ALA A 42 -5.76 18.59 -7.11
C ALA A 42 -4.93 17.31 -6.92
N ALA A 43 -5.28 16.49 -5.92
CA ALA A 43 -4.64 15.19 -5.70
C ALA A 43 -4.86 14.25 -6.89
N GLU A 44 -6.08 14.17 -7.44
CA GLU A 44 -6.39 13.35 -8.62
C GLU A 44 -5.56 13.78 -9.84
N ARG A 45 -5.43 15.09 -10.11
CA ARG A 45 -4.57 15.59 -11.19
C ARG A 45 -3.11 15.20 -11.03
N LYS A 46 -2.60 15.16 -9.79
CA LYS A 46 -1.22 14.73 -9.50
C LYS A 46 -1.02 13.23 -9.67
N LEU A 47 -2.07 12.45 -9.47
CA LEU A 47 -2.08 11.00 -9.64
C LEU A 47 -2.33 10.56 -11.08
N GLU A 48 -2.77 11.47 -11.96
CA GLU A 48 -3.01 11.20 -13.38
C GLU A 48 -1.87 10.44 -14.08
N PRO A 49 -0.58 10.79 -13.88
CA PRO A 49 0.53 10.12 -14.56
C PRO A 49 0.72 8.64 -14.16
N ILE A 50 0.10 8.21 -13.07
CA ILE A 50 0.15 6.84 -12.53
C ILE A 50 -1.26 6.22 -12.40
N ARG A 51 -2.25 6.76 -13.12
CA ARG A 51 -3.65 6.30 -13.05
C ARG A 51 -3.77 4.81 -13.40
N ALA A 52 -3.11 4.36 -14.47
CA ALA A 52 -3.18 2.97 -14.91
C ALA A 52 -2.62 2.01 -13.85
N GLU A 53 -1.55 2.39 -13.17
CA GLU A 53 -0.95 1.63 -12.08
C GLU A 53 -1.88 1.60 -10.85
N ILE A 54 -2.55 2.71 -10.54
CA ILE A 54 -3.58 2.75 -9.49
C ILE A 54 -4.73 1.79 -9.82
N GLU A 55 -5.21 1.77 -11.06
CA GLU A 55 -6.30 0.88 -11.48
C GLU A 55 -5.91 -0.60 -11.36
N LEU A 56 -4.72 -0.98 -11.82
CA LEU A 56 -4.20 -2.34 -11.65
C LEU A 56 -4.07 -2.72 -10.16
N TYR A 57 -3.59 -1.78 -9.33
CA TYR A 57 -3.50 -1.98 -7.90
C TYR A 57 -4.88 -2.21 -7.26
N GLU A 58 -5.88 -1.39 -7.60
CA GLU A 58 -7.25 -1.51 -7.07
C GLU A 58 -7.93 -2.82 -7.52
N GLN A 59 -7.54 -3.37 -8.67
CA GLN A 59 -7.98 -4.68 -9.17
C GLN A 59 -7.28 -5.86 -8.48
N GLY A 60 -6.24 -5.61 -7.68
CA GLY A 60 -5.44 -6.65 -7.03
C GLY A 60 -4.37 -7.28 -7.92
N GLU A 61 -4.10 -6.69 -9.10
CA GLU A 61 -3.10 -7.15 -10.07
C GLU A 61 -1.68 -6.74 -9.66
N TYR A 62 -1.31 -7.03 -8.42
CA TYR A 62 -0.07 -6.57 -7.79
C TYR A 62 1.17 -7.10 -8.52
N ALA A 63 1.15 -8.36 -8.97
CA ALA A 63 2.27 -8.94 -9.70
C ALA A 63 2.50 -8.25 -11.06
N GLN A 64 1.43 -7.76 -11.70
CA GLN A 64 1.49 -7.07 -12.99
C GLN A 64 1.92 -5.61 -12.85
N VAL A 65 1.52 -4.94 -11.75
CA VAL A 65 1.80 -3.52 -11.55
C VAL A 65 3.23 -3.25 -11.05
N ILE A 66 3.84 -4.18 -10.30
CA ILE A 66 5.18 -4.01 -9.72
C ILE A 66 6.26 -3.61 -10.76
N PRO A 67 6.41 -4.29 -11.92
CA PRO A 67 7.40 -3.91 -12.92
C PRO A 67 7.18 -2.50 -13.50
N GLN A 68 5.92 -2.04 -13.57
CA GLN A 68 5.57 -0.71 -14.05
C GLN A 68 5.94 0.35 -13.02
N LEU A 69 5.62 0.10 -11.75
CA LEU A 69 5.98 0.97 -10.64
C LEU A 69 7.49 1.09 -10.45
N TRP A 70 8.27 0.03 -10.69
CA TRP A 70 9.74 0.12 -10.71
C TRP A 70 10.24 1.08 -11.79
N ARG A 71 9.72 0.98 -13.02
CA ARG A 71 10.07 1.93 -14.10
C ARG A 71 9.71 3.38 -13.72
N LYS A 72 8.52 3.59 -13.16
CA LYS A 72 8.08 4.91 -12.68
C LYS A 72 8.98 5.45 -11.56
N ARG A 73 9.43 4.57 -10.65
CA ARG A 73 10.38 4.94 -9.59
C ARG A 73 11.73 5.32 -10.17
N ASP A 74 12.21 4.61 -11.19
CA ASP A 74 13.49 4.93 -11.82
C ASP A 74 13.43 6.27 -12.58
N GLU A 75 12.28 6.60 -13.19
CA GLU A 75 12.00 7.89 -13.82
C GLU A 75 11.93 9.04 -12.80
N ASP A 76 11.24 8.84 -11.68
CA ASP A 76 11.12 9.81 -10.59
C ASP A 76 11.29 9.14 -9.22
N PRO A 77 12.55 9.04 -8.73
CA PRO A 77 12.83 8.42 -7.44
C PRO A 77 12.24 9.20 -6.25
N ALA A 78 11.88 10.48 -6.44
CA ALA A 78 11.33 11.33 -5.39
C ALA A 78 9.81 11.13 -5.21
N ASN A 79 9.13 10.54 -6.19
CA ASN A 79 7.68 10.27 -6.13
C ASN A 79 7.30 9.33 -4.96
N GLY A 80 6.76 9.93 -3.90
CA GLY A 80 6.35 9.20 -2.71
C GLY A 80 5.15 8.27 -2.93
N ASP A 81 4.25 8.61 -3.84
CA ASP A 81 3.06 7.81 -4.15
C ASP A 81 3.43 6.52 -4.88
N VAL A 82 4.38 6.59 -5.83
CA VAL A 82 4.93 5.41 -6.52
C VAL A 82 5.64 4.48 -5.53
N ARG A 83 6.50 5.02 -4.65
CA ARG A 83 7.17 4.21 -3.61
C ARG A 83 6.15 3.55 -2.69
N MET A 84 5.10 4.26 -2.29
CA MET A 84 4.04 3.71 -1.45
C MET A 84 3.30 2.57 -2.14
N LEU A 85 2.85 2.75 -3.39
CA LEU A 85 2.18 1.69 -4.17
C LEU A 85 3.06 0.46 -4.33
N LEU A 86 4.35 0.66 -4.61
CA LEU A 86 5.28 -0.44 -4.81
C LEU A 86 5.45 -1.27 -3.52
N VAL A 87 5.66 -0.59 -2.39
CA VAL A 87 5.73 -1.23 -1.06
C VAL A 87 4.44 -1.96 -0.73
N ASP A 88 3.29 -1.32 -0.94
CA ASP A 88 2.00 -1.89 -0.58
C ASP A 88 1.63 -3.08 -1.50
N ALA A 89 2.04 -3.05 -2.78
CA ALA A 89 1.84 -4.15 -3.71
C ALA A 89 2.65 -5.40 -3.30
N TYR A 90 3.93 -5.23 -2.94
CA TYR A 90 4.74 -6.32 -2.39
C TYR A 90 4.16 -6.85 -1.08
N TYR A 91 3.70 -5.97 -0.20
CA TYR A 91 3.03 -6.35 1.04
C TYR A 91 1.78 -7.19 0.78
N ASN A 92 0.91 -6.78 -0.14
CA ASN A 92 -0.32 -7.51 -0.44
C ASN A 92 -0.04 -8.88 -1.07
N LEU A 93 0.96 -8.99 -1.95
CA LEU A 93 1.39 -10.30 -2.45
C LEU A 93 1.95 -11.19 -1.32
N ALA A 94 2.70 -10.62 -0.37
CA ALA A 94 3.19 -11.38 0.77
C ALA A 94 2.05 -11.86 1.69
N VAL A 95 1.03 -11.03 1.91
CA VAL A 95 -0.18 -11.43 2.64
C VAL A 95 -0.89 -12.57 1.91
N ALA A 96 -1.05 -12.48 0.59
CA ALA A 96 -1.68 -13.53 -0.19
C ALA A 96 -0.89 -14.85 -0.14
N ASP A 97 0.44 -14.79 -0.17
CA ASP A 97 1.29 -15.98 -0.03
C ASP A 97 1.19 -16.60 1.37
N LEU A 98 1.17 -15.79 2.43
CA LEU A 98 0.92 -16.28 3.78
C LEU A 98 -0.46 -16.96 3.87
N GLN A 99 -1.49 -16.40 3.26
CA GLN A 99 -2.83 -17.01 3.22
C GLN A 99 -2.86 -18.35 2.48
N ARG A 100 -1.89 -18.60 1.60
CA ARG A 100 -1.69 -19.88 0.88
C ARG A 100 -0.71 -20.82 1.57
N GLY A 101 -0.18 -20.48 2.76
CA GLY A 101 0.82 -21.28 3.45
C GLY A 101 2.25 -21.13 2.91
N GLN A 102 2.48 -20.20 1.99
CA GLN A 102 3.73 -20.02 1.26
C GLN A 102 4.65 -19.03 1.98
N ALA A 103 4.99 -19.31 3.25
CA ALA A 103 5.73 -18.38 4.10
C ALA A 103 7.10 -17.96 3.52
N GLY A 104 7.81 -18.86 2.85
CA GLY A 104 9.08 -18.53 2.19
C GLY A 104 8.93 -17.56 1.00
N GLU A 105 7.86 -17.67 0.22
CA GLU A 105 7.59 -16.74 -0.89
C GLU A 105 7.15 -15.37 -0.37
N ALA A 106 6.36 -15.35 0.71
CA ALA A 106 6.02 -14.12 1.42
C ALA A 106 7.27 -13.41 1.96
N ALA A 107 8.21 -14.15 2.54
CA ALA A 107 9.46 -13.59 3.06
C ALA A 107 10.30 -12.93 1.95
N LYS A 108 10.36 -13.51 0.74
CA LYS A 108 11.04 -12.87 -0.40
C LYS A 108 10.40 -11.52 -0.75
N LYS A 109 9.08 -11.49 -0.91
CA LYS A 109 8.34 -10.26 -1.25
C LYS A 109 8.47 -9.17 -0.19
N LEU A 110 8.55 -9.55 1.09
CA LEU A 110 8.75 -8.60 2.18
C LEU A 110 10.18 -8.04 2.20
N ARG A 111 11.18 -8.81 1.77
CA ARG A 111 12.54 -8.27 1.56
C ARG A 111 12.52 -7.24 0.42
N ASP A 112 11.88 -7.56 -0.71
CA ASP A 112 11.73 -6.61 -1.81
C ASP A 112 11.01 -5.32 -1.38
N ALA A 113 9.97 -5.42 -0.55
CA ALA A 113 9.30 -4.26 0.04
C ALA A 113 10.26 -3.42 0.92
N LEU A 114 11.10 -4.07 1.73
CA LEU A 114 12.10 -3.42 2.59
C LEU A 114 13.27 -2.82 1.80
N GLU A 115 13.57 -3.30 0.59
CA GLU A 115 14.52 -2.64 -0.30
C GLU A 115 14.00 -1.28 -0.80
N VAL A 116 12.67 -1.15 -0.93
CA VAL A 116 12.02 0.11 -1.31
C VAL A 116 11.83 1.04 -0.11
N ASP A 117 11.40 0.49 1.04
CA ASP A 117 11.28 1.22 2.32
C ASP A 117 12.03 0.50 3.45
N PRO A 118 13.34 0.80 3.63
CA PRO A 118 14.16 0.17 4.66
C PRO A 118 13.75 0.49 6.11
N LYS A 119 12.79 1.39 6.34
CA LYS A 119 12.34 1.80 7.67
C LYS A 119 10.94 1.27 8.00
N GLY A 120 10.38 0.40 7.15
CA GLY A 120 9.06 -0.20 7.31
C GLY A 120 9.00 -1.21 8.46
N ARG A 121 8.81 -0.74 9.70
CA ARG A 121 8.80 -1.59 10.92
C ARG A 121 7.73 -2.67 10.90
N ASP A 122 6.61 -2.43 10.23
CA ASP A 122 5.55 -3.43 10.09
C ASP A 122 5.91 -4.49 9.04
N LEU A 123 6.63 -4.12 7.97
CA LEU A 123 7.24 -5.07 7.03
C LEU A 123 8.28 -5.95 7.73
N GLU A 124 9.15 -5.38 8.55
CA GLU A 124 10.15 -6.13 9.34
C GLU A 124 9.49 -7.18 10.25
N ARG A 125 8.42 -6.79 10.95
CA ARG A 125 7.66 -7.71 11.82
C ARG A 125 7.01 -8.83 11.02
N LEU A 126 6.39 -8.50 9.89
CA LEU A 126 5.75 -9.50 9.04
C LEU A 126 6.78 -10.43 8.39
N LEU A 127 7.96 -9.91 8.04
CA LEU A 127 9.08 -10.71 7.53
C LEU A 127 9.57 -11.69 8.58
N LEU A 128 9.79 -11.23 9.81
CA LEU A 128 10.18 -12.10 10.92
C LEU A 128 9.14 -13.20 11.17
N PHE A 129 7.86 -12.85 11.11
CA PHE A 129 6.78 -13.83 11.18
C PHE A 129 6.89 -14.85 10.04
N ALA A 130 6.99 -14.41 8.79
CA ALA A 130 7.11 -15.29 7.63
C ALA A 130 8.33 -16.23 7.73
N GLN A 131 9.49 -15.70 8.13
CA GLN A 131 10.73 -16.47 8.34
C GLN A 131 10.57 -17.54 9.42
N SER A 132 9.85 -17.24 10.50
CA SER A 132 9.58 -18.22 11.57
C SER A 132 8.74 -19.41 11.11
N TYR A 133 8.03 -19.28 9.98
CA TYR A 133 7.20 -20.32 9.36
C TYR A 133 7.78 -20.87 8.05
N GLU A 134 9.03 -20.54 7.68
CA GLU A 134 9.67 -21.13 6.49
C GLU A 134 9.87 -22.65 6.64
N ASN A 135 10.21 -23.11 7.86
CA ASN A 135 10.49 -24.52 8.16
C ASN A 135 9.56 -25.12 9.23
N ARG A 136 8.51 -24.39 9.61
CA ARG A 136 7.58 -24.78 10.67
C ARG A 136 6.23 -25.13 10.07
N THR A 137 5.57 -26.13 10.63
CA THR A 137 4.18 -26.48 10.26
C THR A 137 3.22 -25.35 10.65
N GLU A 138 2.23 -25.10 9.80
CA GLU A 138 1.13 -24.18 10.10
C GLU A 138 0.33 -24.65 11.32
N ASP A 139 0.45 -23.92 12.41
CA ASP A 139 -0.32 -24.16 13.62
C ASP A 139 -1.49 -23.17 13.75
N MET A 140 -2.19 -23.24 14.88
CA MET A 140 -3.33 -22.38 15.13
C MET A 140 -2.95 -20.89 15.19
N LEU A 141 -1.75 -20.55 15.68
CA LEU A 141 -1.28 -19.17 15.72
C LEU A 141 -1.09 -18.64 14.30
N TYR A 142 -0.48 -19.43 13.42
CA TYR A 142 -0.34 -19.08 12.01
C TYR A 142 -1.70 -18.77 11.38
N ARG A 143 -2.64 -19.71 11.50
CA ARG A 143 -3.97 -19.61 10.89
C ARG A 143 -4.76 -18.42 11.40
N ILE A 144 -4.73 -18.15 12.71
CA ILE A 144 -5.42 -17.00 13.30
C ILE A 144 -4.77 -15.70 12.80
N PHE A 145 -3.44 -15.58 12.88
CA PHE A 145 -2.74 -14.37 12.50
C PHE A 145 -2.99 -14.02 11.02
N VAL A 146 -2.76 -14.98 10.13
CA VAL A 146 -2.85 -14.77 8.68
C VAL A 146 -4.29 -14.49 8.24
N LYS A 147 -5.29 -15.11 8.87
CA LYS A 147 -6.71 -14.86 8.57
C LYS A 147 -7.10 -13.39 8.76
N TYR A 148 -6.46 -12.70 9.70
CA TYR A 148 -6.78 -11.31 10.03
C TYR A 148 -5.73 -10.30 9.53
N LEU A 149 -4.76 -10.73 8.71
CA LEU A 149 -3.86 -9.80 8.06
C LEU A 149 -4.64 -8.92 7.08
N PRO A 150 -4.62 -7.59 7.24
CA PRO A 150 -5.34 -6.70 6.36
C PRO A 150 -4.58 -6.55 5.04
N GLU A 151 -5.30 -6.56 3.94
CA GLU A 151 -4.79 -6.07 2.67
C GLU A 151 -4.73 -4.53 2.70
N ARG A 152 -3.66 -3.93 2.17
CA ARG A 152 -3.54 -2.47 2.04
C ARG A 152 -4.32 -2.00 0.82
N LYS A 153 -5.44 -1.31 1.05
CA LYS A 153 -6.29 -0.75 -0.02
C LYS A 153 -6.15 0.77 -0.10
N LEU A 154 -6.37 1.30 -1.30
CA LEU A 154 -6.38 2.74 -1.58
C LEU A 154 -7.70 3.41 -1.21
#